data_AF-A0AA42I6W4-F1
#
_entry.id   AF-A0AA42I6W4-F1
#
_cell.length_a   1.000
_cell.length_b   1.000
_cell.length_c   1.000
_cell.angle_alpha   90.00
_cell.angle_beta   90.00
_cell.angle_gamma   90.00
#
_symmetry.space_group_name_H-M   'P 1'
#
loop_
_entity.id
_entity.type
_entity.pdbx_description
1 polymer ?
#
loop_
_entity_poly.entity_id
_entity_poly.type
_entity_poly.pdbx_seq_one_letter_code
_entity_poly.pdbx_strand_id
1 'polypeptide(L)'
;MNIIKNFFIFAVSVIVISVLIILFDKMGMNKNFNLLLSSVLYSVFITLYFKHIAISLVCVFAYYSLLFLLTDSLEVFWMLLTSLSTCILIEFLMPKLKKDVLISFYKTNSL
;
A
#
# COMPACT_ATOMS: atom_id res chain seq x y z
N MET A 1 13.84 16.53 -1.71
CA MET A 1 12.66 15.66 -1.79
C MET A 1 12.21 15.61 -3.23
N ASN A 2 12.45 14.50 -3.93
CA ASN A 2 12.10 14.42 -5.35
C ASN A 2 10.67 13.90 -5.49
N ILE A 3 9.70 14.82 -5.61
CA ILE A 3 8.26 14.52 -5.70
C ILE A 3 7.97 13.53 -6.84
N ILE A 4 8.71 13.64 -7.94
CA ILE A 4 8.65 12.75 -9.11
C ILE A 4 9.00 11.31 -8.74
N LYS A 5 10.03 11.09 -7.89
CA LYS A 5 10.43 9.75 -7.44
C LYS A 5 9.32 9.10 -6.60
N ASN A 6 8.70 9.87 -5.71
CA ASN A 6 7.61 9.37 -4.87
C ASN A 6 6.38 9.00 -5.70
N PHE A 7 6.03 9.82 -6.70
CA PHE A 7 4.92 9.53 -7.60
C PHE A 7 5.19 8.29 -8.46
N PHE A 8 6.42 8.14 -8.97
CA PHE A 8 6.82 6.96 -9.73
C PHE A 8 6.69 5.69 -8.89
N ILE A 9 7.17 5.72 -7.64
CA ILE A 9 7.09 4.55 -6.75
C ILE A 9 5.65 4.23 -6.35
N PHE A 10 4.83 5.25 -6.15
CA PHE A 10 3.39 5.06 -5.98
C PHE A 10 2.76 4.34 -7.19
N ALA A 11 3.01 4.82 -8.42
CA ALA A 11 2.47 4.21 -9.63
C ALA A 11 2.96 2.75 -9.81
N VAL A 12 4.25 2.49 -9.56
CA VAL A 12 4.79 1.12 -9.61
C VAL A 12 4.13 0.22 -8.58
N SER A 13 3.89 0.71 -7.37
CA SER A 13 3.24 -0.09 -6.32
C SER A 13 1.83 -0.53 -6.73
N VAL A 14 1.06 0.37 -7.33
CA VAL A 14 -0.28 0.08 -7.87
C VAL A 14 -0.20 -1.03 -8.93
N ILE A 15 0.72 -0.91 -9.88
CA ILE A 15 0.90 -1.91 -10.95
C ILE A 15 1.25 -3.28 -10.37
N VAL A 16 2.21 -3.34 -9.44
CA VAL A 16 2.66 -4.59 -8.81
C VAL A 16 1.51 -5.29 -8.11
N ILE A 17 0.65 -4.53 -7.41
CA ILE A 17 -0.46 -5.11 -6.65
C ILE A 17 -1.60 -5.55 -7.55
N SER A 18 -1.88 -4.82 -8.63
CA SER A 18 -2.79 -5.29 -9.67
C SER A 18 -2.31 -6.62 -10.28
N VAL A 19 -1.01 -6.76 -10.54
CA VAL A 19 -0.44 -8.03 -11.04
C VAL A 19 -0.56 -9.14 -10.00
N LEU A 20 -0.30 -8.86 -8.72
CA LEU A 20 -0.47 -9.83 -7.64
C LEU A 20 -1.91 -10.33 -7.53
N ILE A 21 -2.90 -9.43 -7.63
CA ILE A 21 -4.32 -9.81 -7.61
C ILE A 21 -4.61 -10.80 -8.74
N ILE A 22 -4.16 -10.52 -9.97
CA ILE A 22 -4.38 -11.40 -11.13
C ILE A 22 -3.67 -12.75 -10.94
N LEU A 23 -2.46 -12.74 -10.38
CA LEU A 23 -1.67 -13.95 -10.17
C LEU A 23 -2.33 -14.85 -9.12
N PHE A 24 -2.75 -14.30 -7.99
CA PHE A 24 -3.47 -15.05 -6.96
C PHE A 24 -4.83 -15.56 -7.45
N ASP A 25 -5.52 -14.79 -8.29
CA ASP A 25 -6.77 -15.25 -8.91
C ASP A 25 -6.53 -16.48 -9.80
N LYS A 26 -5.47 -16.46 -10.63
CA LYS A 26 -5.06 -17.62 -11.44
C LYS A 26 -4.61 -18.83 -10.62
N MET A 27 -4.13 -18.64 -9.40
CA MET A 27 -3.77 -19.74 -8.50
C MET A 27 -4.99 -20.41 -7.86
N GLY A 28 -6.21 -19.94 -8.12
CA GLY A 28 -7.43 -20.50 -7.56
C GLY A 28 -7.70 -20.04 -6.12
N MET A 29 -7.11 -18.92 -5.69
CA MET A 29 -7.35 -18.35 -4.37
C MET A 29 -8.75 -17.74 -4.31
N ASN A 30 -9.44 -17.89 -3.17
CA ASN A 30 -10.78 -17.32 -3.00
C ASN A 30 -10.76 -15.79 -3.22
N LYS A 31 -11.72 -15.26 -4.01
CA LYS A 31 -11.79 -13.85 -4.41
C LYS A 31 -11.68 -12.90 -3.22
N ASN A 32 -12.46 -13.12 -2.16
CA ASN A 32 -12.45 -12.25 -0.98
C ASN A 32 -11.10 -12.28 -0.25
N PHE A 33 -10.47 -13.46 -0.17
CA PHE A 33 -9.16 -13.59 0.48
C PHE A 33 -8.05 -12.93 -0.34
N ASN A 34 -8.11 -13.06 -1.67
CA ASN A 34 -7.19 -12.40 -2.59
C ASN A 34 -7.27 -10.86 -2.45
N LEU A 35 -8.49 -10.31 -2.43
CA LEU A 35 -8.70 -8.87 -2.25
C LEU A 35 -8.20 -8.39 -0.88
N LEU A 36 -8.50 -9.12 0.20
CA LEU A 36 -8.01 -8.79 1.54
C LEU A 36 -6.47 -8.83 1.62
N LEU A 37 -5.85 -9.88 1.08
CA LEU A 37 -4.40 -10.03 1.13
C LEU A 37 -3.71 -8.92 0.31
N SER A 38 -4.28 -8.58 -0.84
CA SER A 38 -3.77 -7.51 -1.69
C SER A 38 -3.92 -6.13 -1.07
N SER A 39 -5.03 -5.85 -0.36
CA SER A 39 -5.23 -4.59 0.36
C SER A 39 -4.24 -4.43 1.52
N VAL A 40 -4.00 -5.52 2.27
CA VAL A 40 -3.01 -5.57 3.36
C VAL A 40 -1.61 -5.31 2.82
N LEU A 41 -1.19 -6.01 1.76
CA LEU A 41 0.13 -5.84 1.15
C LEU A 41 0.35 -4.42 0.63
N TYR A 42 -0.67 -3.84 -0.01
CA TYR A 42 -0.63 -2.45 -0.47
C TYR A 42 -0.37 -1.47 0.68
N SER A 43 -1.16 -1.58 1.74
CA SER A 43 -1.05 -0.71 2.92
C SER A 43 0.30 -0.86 3.61
N VAL A 44 0.79 -2.10 3.74
CA VAL A 44 2.11 -2.38 4.32
C VAL A 44 3.22 -1.71 3.50
N PHE A 45 3.20 -1.89 2.18
CA PHE A 45 4.23 -1.36 1.29
C PHE A 45 4.29 0.17 1.36
N ILE A 46 3.15 0.84 1.27
CA ILE A 46 3.07 2.30 1.29
C ILE A 46 3.41 2.89 2.66
N THR A 47 2.98 2.25 3.74
CA THR A 47 3.25 2.72 5.10
C THR A 47 4.72 2.58 5.47
N LEU A 48 5.40 1.56 4.96
CA LEU A 48 6.85 1.38 5.15
C LEU A 48 7.67 2.31 4.26
N TYR A 49 7.19 2.58 3.03
CA TYR A 49 7.90 3.45 2.10
C TYR A 49 7.89 4.93 2.54
N PHE A 50 6.74 5.45 2.96
CA PHE A 50 6.61 6.85 3.35
C PHE A 50 6.90 7.08 4.84
N LYS A 51 7.83 7.99 5.12
CA LYS A 51 8.16 8.42 6.49
C LYS A 51 6.98 9.02 7.24
N HIS A 52 6.23 9.88 6.55
CA HIS A 52 5.08 10.56 7.15
C HIS A 52 3.82 9.77 6.86
N ILE A 53 3.09 9.39 7.92
CA ILE A 53 1.84 8.67 7.75
C ILE A 53 0.82 9.50 6.95
N ALA A 54 0.82 10.82 7.08
CA ALA A 54 -0.04 11.69 6.29
C ALA A 54 0.13 11.46 4.77
N ILE A 55 1.35 11.25 4.29
CA ILE A 55 1.62 10.99 2.86
C ILE A 55 1.13 9.58 2.48
N SER A 56 1.37 8.59 3.34
CA SER A 56 0.83 7.23 3.18
C SER A 56 -0.70 7.25 3.07
N LEU A 57 -1.38 7.96 3.97
CA LEU A 57 -2.84 8.09 4.01
C LEU A 57 -3.40 8.75 2.75
N VAL A 58 -2.74 9.80 2.24
CA VAL A 58 -3.11 10.44 0.98
C VAL A 58 -2.96 9.48 -0.21
N CYS A 59 -1.88 8.69 -0.27
CA CYS A 59 -1.68 7.68 -1.31
C CYS A 59 -2.73 6.56 -1.24
N VAL A 60 -3.03 6.07 -0.03
CA VAL A 60 -4.08 5.08 0.20
C VAL A 60 -5.43 5.61 -0.27
N PHE A 61 -5.78 6.84 0.13
CA PHE A 61 -7.03 7.47 -0.27
C PHE A 61 -7.10 7.68 -1.79
N ALA A 62 -6.05 8.22 -2.41
CA ALA A 62 -6.01 8.45 -3.85
C ALA A 62 -6.21 7.17 -4.67
N TYR A 63 -5.57 6.08 -4.26
CA TYR A 63 -5.74 4.77 -4.92
C TYR A 63 -7.16 4.24 -4.79
N TYR A 64 -7.73 4.26 -3.58
CA TYR A 64 -9.09 3.78 -3.38
C TYR A 64 -10.15 4.67 -4.03
N SER A 65 -9.92 5.99 -4.11
CA SER A 65 -10.79 6.89 -4.88
C SER A 65 -10.78 6.55 -6.37
N LEU A 66 -9.60 6.27 -6.95
CA LEU A 66 -9.48 5.80 -8.34
C LEU A 66 -10.18 4.46 -8.55
N LEU A 67 -10.01 3.52 -7.61
CA LEU A 67 -10.65 2.21 -7.68
C LEU A 67 -12.17 2.27 -7.54
N PHE A 68 -12.66 3.17 -6.68
CA PHE A 68 -14.08 3.42 -6.49
C PHE A 68 -14.71 3.96 -7.78
N LEU A 69 -14.07 4.96 -8.42
CA LEU A 69 -14.50 5.49 -9.73
C LEU A 69 -14.58 4.41 -10.83
N LEU A 70 -13.76 3.37 -10.76
CA LEU A 70 -13.72 2.32 -11.78
C LEU A 70 -14.72 1.18 -11.52
N THR A 71 -15.02 0.88 -10.27
CA THR A 71 -15.68 -0.39 -9.90
C THR A 71 -16.98 -0.19 -9.11
N ASP A 72 -17.20 0.98 -8.49
CA ASP A 72 -18.37 1.34 -7.67
C ASP A 72 -18.88 0.17 -6.77
N SER A 73 -17.97 -0.59 -6.18
CA SER A 73 -18.31 -1.82 -5.47
C SER A 73 -18.03 -1.74 -3.97
N LEU A 74 -18.90 -2.39 -3.18
CA LEU A 74 -18.74 -2.53 -1.74
C LEU A 74 -17.45 -3.28 -1.37
N GLU A 75 -16.92 -4.11 -2.26
CA GLU A 75 -15.64 -4.80 -2.08
C GLU A 75 -14.49 -3.79 -1.90
N VAL A 76 -14.47 -2.70 -2.68
CA VAL A 76 -13.47 -1.63 -2.56
C VAL A 76 -13.55 -0.94 -1.20
N PHE A 77 -14.75 -0.75 -0.66
CA PHE A 77 -14.95 -0.16 0.66
C PHE A 77 -14.34 -1.04 1.77
N TRP A 78 -14.55 -2.35 1.71
CA TRP A 78 -13.92 -3.31 2.64
C TRP A 78 -12.39 -3.33 2.49
N MET A 79 -11.86 -3.21 1.28
CA MET A 79 -10.42 -3.09 1.03
C MET A 79 -9.84 -1.80 1.63
N LEU A 80 -10.55 -0.68 1.56
CA LEU A 80 -10.14 0.57 2.18
C LEU A 80 -10.10 0.44 3.72
N LEU A 81 -11.13 -0.15 4.32
CA LEU A 81 -11.21 -0.31 5.78
C LEU A 81 -10.06 -1.18 6.32
N THR A 82 -9.76 -2.28 5.62
CA THR A 82 -8.67 -3.20 5.97
C THR A 82 -7.30 -2.54 5.78
N SER A 83 -7.15 -1.67 4.78
CA SER A 83 -5.93 -0.89 4.56
C SER A 83 -5.70 0.16 5.65
N LEU A 84 -6.75 0.85 6.10
CA LEU A 84 -6.65 1.79 7.21
C LEU A 84 -6.27 1.08 8.52
N SER A 85 -6.91 -0.06 8.81
CA SER A 85 -6.60 -0.87 9.99
C SER A 85 -5.14 -1.32 10.01
N THR A 86 -4.64 -1.83 8.88
CA THR A 86 -3.24 -2.25 8.76
C THR A 86 -2.26 -1.09 8.88
N CYS A 87 -2.59 0.09 8.33
CA CYS A 87 -1.76 1.29 8.45
C CYS A 87 -1.58 1.71 9.91
N ILE A 88 -2.68 1.74 10.68
CA ILE A 88 -2.68 2.03 12.11
C ILE A 88 -1.92 0.96 12.89
N LEU A 89 -2.13 -0.32 12.57
CA LEU A 89 -1.42 -1.42 13.21
C LEU A 89 0.09 -1.32 13.01
N ILE A 90 0.58 -0.99 11.82
CA ILE A 90 2.02 -0.85 11.55
C ILE A 90 2.61 0.30 12.35
N GLU A 91 1.91 1.43 12.43
CA GLU A 91 2.40 2.58 13.19
C GLU A 91 2.42 2.30 14.70
N PHE A 92 1.48 1.50 15.20
CA PHE A 92 1.43 1.09 16.61
C PHE A 92 2.41 -0.04 16.97
N LEU A 93 2.44 -1.14 16.20
CA LEU A 93 3.28 -2.31 16.49
C LEU A 93 4.75 -2.09 16.18
N MET A 94 5.06 -1.34 15.13
CA MET A 94 6.41 -1.32 14.54
C MET A 94 6.97 0.10 14.31
N PRO A 95 6.92 1.01 15.30
CA PRO A 95 7.53 2.33 15.15
C PRO A 95 9.06 2.26 15.00
N LYS A 96 9.70 1.19 15.53
CA LYS A 96 11.14 0.94 15.38
C LYS A 96 11.51 0.39 14.00
N LEU A 97 10.74 -0.56 13.45
CA LEU A 97 10.97 -1.09 12.10
C LEU A 97 10.85 0.02 11.04
N LYS A 98 9.87 0.91 11.20
CA LYS A 98 9.72 2.11 10.35
C LYS A 98 10.97 2.99 10.38
N LYS A 99 11.61 3.16 11.55
CA LYS A 99 12.85 3.94 11.67
C LYS A 99 14.03 3.23 11.00
N ASP A 100 14.24 1.95 11.26
CA ASP A 100 15.39 1.19 10.73
C ASP A 100 15.31 0.99 9.21
N VAL A 101 14.12 0.69 8.66
CA VAL A 101 13.92 0.59 7.20
C VAL A 101 14.19 1.94 6.52
N LEU A 102 13.72 3.05 7.11
CA LEU A 102 14.02 4.38 6.57
C LEU A 102 15.49 4.75 6.63
N ILE A 103 16.18 4.40 7.73
CA ILE A 103 17.62 4.63 7.90
C ILE A 103 18.40 3.81 6.85
N SER A 104 18.02 2.55 6.63
CA SER A 104 18.61 1.69 5.60
C SER A 104 18.42 2.26 4.19
N PHE A 105 17.19 2.60 3.80
CA PHE A 105 16.93 3.20 2.48
C PHE A 105 17.68 4.52 2.26
N TYR A 106 17.90 5.33 3.30
CA TYR A 106 18.66 6.56 3.16
C TYR A 106 20.16 6.31 3.00
N LYS A 107 20.71 5.34 3.73
CA LYS A 107 22.13 4.95 3.61
C LYS A 107 22.48 4.45 2.21
N THR A 108 21.54 3.78 1.54
CA THR A 108 21.70 3.33 0.15
C THR A 108 21.51 4.45 -0.89
N ASN A 109 20.89 5.58 -0.54
CA ASN A 109 20.75 6.75 -1.42
C ASN A 109 21.85 7.81 -1.19
N SER A 110 22.73 7.63 -0.19
CA SER A 110 23.84 8.54 0.15
C SER A 110 25.22 8.02 -0.23
N LEU A 111 25.28 6.91 -0.97
CA LEU A 111 26.48 6.31 -1.57
C LEU A 111 26.31 6.36 -3.09
#